data_AF-A0A9D3LT96-F1
#
_entry.id   AF-A0A9D3LT96-F1
#
_cell.length_a   1.000
_cell.length_b   1.000
_cell.length_c   1.000
_cell.angle_alpha   90.00
_cell.angle_beta   90.00
_cell.angle_gamma   90.00
#
_symmetry.space_group_name_H-M   'P 1'
#
loop_
_entity.id
_entity.type
_entity.pdbx_description
1 polymer ?
#
loop_
_entity_poly.entity_id
_entity_poly.type
_entity_poly.pdbx_seq_one_letter_code
_entity_poly.pdbx_strand_id
1 'polypeptide(L)'
;MTAWIILPVSLSAFSITGIWIVYAMAVMNHHVCPVENWTYNVTCTEETAKPGFPKTCCTLQDIPLISKCGSFPPESCLFSLIGNVGAFMVVMVCLLRYAQVIEHSHCCWTNTSALVSGCTNALGLVMVGNFQVDHAKTLHYVGAGVAFPPGCSSCACSAC
;
A
#
# COMPACT_ATOMS: atom_id res chain seq x y z
N MET A 1 27.80 8.91 -6.40
CA MET A 1 27.08 8.38 -5.23
C MET A 1 25.58 8.76 -5.17
N THR A 2 25.05 9.54 -6.12
CA THR A 2 23.67 10.08 -6.10
C THR A 2 22.58 9.18 -6.68
N ALA A 3 22.91 8.22 -7.55
CA ALA A 3 21.92 7.35 -8.21
C ALA A 3 21.16 6.45 -7.23
N TRP A 4 21.72 6.18 -6.04
CA TRP A 4 21.13 5.28 -5.04
C TRP A 4 19.98 5.90 -4.26
N ILE A 5 19.91 7.23 -4.20
CA ILE A 5 18.78 7.95 -3.61
C ILE A 5 17.59 7.94 -4.59
N ILE A 6 17.86 7.84 -5.90
CA ILE A 6 16.84 7.86 -6.94
C ILE A 6 15.91 6.64 -6.83
N LEU A 7 16.42 5.47 -6.47
CA LEU A 7 15.62 4.24 -6.36
C LEU A 7 14.53 4.27 -5.27
N PRO A 8 14.83 4.59 -3.99
CA PRO A 8 13.79 4.73 -2.97
C PRO A 8 12.88 5.93 -3.22
N VAL A 9 13.42 7.02 -3.78
CA VAL A 9 12.61 8.20 -4.14
C VAL A 9 11.63 7.86 -5.27
N SER A 10 12.07 7.17 -6.33
CA SER A 10 11.20 6.77 -7.43
C SER A 10 10.13 5.77 -6.97
N LEU A 11 10.47 4.85 -6.08
CA LEU A 11 9.51 3.93 -5.46
C LEU A 11 8.43 4.69 -4.67
N SER A 12 8.83 5.68 -3.87
CA SER A 12 7.88 6.50 -3.10
C SER A 12 6.99 7.34 -4.01
N ALA A 13 7.55 7.98 -5.05
CA ALA A 13 6.78 8.75 -6.02
C ALA A 13 5.78 7.87 -6.77
N PHE A 14 6.21 6.70 -7.26
CA PHE A 14 5.34 5.74 -7.93
C PHE A 14 4.20 5.26 -7.04
N SER A 15 4.48 4.95 -5.78
CA SER A 15 3.48 4.47 -4.81
C SER A 15 2.45 5.57 -4.49
N ILE A 16 2.92 6.79 -4.23
CA ILE A 16 2.05 7.93 -3.93
C ILE A 16 1.15 8.24 -5.13
N THR A 17 1.72 8.37 -6.32
CA THR A 17 0.95 8.63 -7.54
C THR A 17 -0.05 7.50 -7.81
N GLY A 18 0.36 6.25 -7.64
CA GLY A 18 -0.51 5.09 -7.82
C GLY A 18 -1.72 5.10 -6.88
N ILE A 19 -1.52 5.37 -5.59
CA ILE A 19 -2.59 5.46 -4.60
C ILE A 19 -3.58 6.57 -4.96
N TRP A 20 -3.09 7.74 -5.37
CA TRP A 20 -3.95 8.86 -5.80
C TRP A 20 -4.78 8.53 -7.04
N ILE A 21 -4.20 7.81 -8.00
CA ILE A 21 -4.92 7.37 -9.21
C ILE A 21 -6.05 6.40 -8.84
N VAL A 22 -5.78 5.40 -8.00
CA VAL A 22 -6.80 4.45 -7.52
C VAL A 22 -7.92 5.20 -6.79
N TYR A 23 -7.56 6.15 -5.91
CA TYR A 23 -8.53 6.97 -5.21
C TYR A 23 -9.40 7.81 -6.16
N ALA A 24 -8.78 8.52 -7.11
CA ALA A 24 -9.51 9.33 -8.09
C ALA A 24 -10.46 8.48 -8.95
N MET A 25 -10.01 7.29 -9.38
CA MET A 25 -10.84 6.33 -10.12
C MET A 25 -12.03 5.83 -9.29
N ALA A 26 -11.81 5.51 -8.02
CA ALA A 26 -12.88 5.05 -7.13
C ALA A 26 -13.93 6.14 -6.86
N VAL A 27 -13.50 7.41 -6.78
CA VAL A 27 -14.41 8.57 -6.64
C VAL A 27 -15.18 8.82 -7.94
N MET A 28 -14.52 8.78 -9.10
CA MET A 28 -15.16 8.98 -10.41
C MET A 28 -16.18 7.89 -10.75
N ASN A 29 -15.95 6.64 -10.32
CA ASN A 29 -16.88 5.52 -10.53
C ASN A 29 -17.98 5.43 -9.46
N HIS A 30 -18.09 6.42 -8.56
CA HIS A 30 -19.06 6.42 -7.46
C HIS A 30 -18.95 5.20 -6.52
N HIS A 31 -17.78 4.57 -6.44
CA HIS A 31 -17.54 3.43 -5.54
C HIS A 31 -17.17 3.87 -4.13
N VAL A 32 -16.58 5.06 -3.98
CA VAL A 32 -16.15 5.63 -2.69
C VAL A 32 -16.55 7.10 -2.59
N CYS A 33 -16.89 7.56 -1.39
CA CYS A 33 -17.25 8.95 -1.12
C CYS A 33 -16.00 9.84 -0.96
N PRO A 34 -16.01 11.09 -1.46
CA PRO A 34 -14.89 12.01 -1.29
C PRO A 34 -14.67 12.38 0.18
N VAL A 35 -13.41 12.37 0.61
CA VAL A 35 -12.98 12.65 2.01
C VAL A 35 -13.51 13.98 2.54
N GLU A 36 -13.66 14.99 1.68
CA GLU A 36 -14.12 16.34 2.05
C GLU A 36 -15.58 16.41 2.51
N ASN A 37 -16.39 15.38 2.29
CA ASN A 37 -17.83 15.35 2.64
C ASN A 37 -18.20 14.25 3.65
N TRP A 38 -17.21 13.61 4.27
CA TRP A 38 -17.46 12.58 5.28
C TRP A 38 -17.63 13.21 6.67
N THR A 39 -18.80 13.04 7.27
CA THR A 39 -19.11 13.50 8.63
C THR A 39 -19.41 12.29 9.53
N TYR A 40 -18.65 12.16 10.61
CA TYR A 40 -18.86 11.16 11.66
C TYR A 40 -20.09 11.55 12.51
N ASN A 41 -20.98 10.59 12.77
CA ASN A 41 -22.09 10.70 13.73
C ASN A 41 -23.27 11.62 13.36
N VAL A 42 -23.71 11.60 12.10
CA VAL A 42 -25.03 12.12 11.71
C VAL A 42 -25.84 10.97 11.14
N THR A 43 -26.95 10.60 11.82
CA THR A 43 -27.96 9.70 11.28
C THR A 43 -28.34 10.18 9.89
N CYS A 44 -28.22 9.32 8.88
CA CYS A 44 -28.60 9.66 7.50
C CYS A 44 -30.08 10.06 7.45
N THR A 45 -30.40 11.34 7.58
CA THR A 45 -31.65 11.88 7.06
C THR A 45 -31.53 11.84 5.53
N GLU A 46 -32.54 11.31 4.84
CA GLU A 46 -32.58 11.10 3.38
C GLU A 46 -32.27 12.35 2.51
N GLU A 47 -32.05 13.52 3.12
CA GLU A 47 -31.89 14.81 2.45
C GLU A 47 -30.46 15.17 2.02
N THR A 48 -29.43 14.38 2.35
CA THR A 48 -28.04 14.62 1.87
C THR A 48 -27.68 13.88 0.57
N ALA A 49 -28.67 13.36 -0.16
CA ALA A 49 -28.47 12.88 -1.53
C ALA A 49 -28.26 14.07 -2.48
N LYS A 50 -27.00 14.42 -2.76
CA LYS A 50 -26.69 15.34 -3.87
C LYS A 50 -27.19 14.72 -5.19
N PRO A 51 -27.84 15.51 -6.07
CA PRO A 51 -28.32 15.02 -7.35
C PRO A 51 -27.12 14.52 -8.17
N GLY A 52 -27.03 13.22 -8.42
CA GLY A 52 -25.94 12.56 -9.15
C GLY A 52 -25.20 11.44 -8.40
N PHE A 53 -25.48 11.20 -7.11
CA PHE A 53 -24.90 10.08 -6.35
C PHE A 53 -25.98 9.17 -5.75
N PRO A 54 -26.13 7.92 -6.23
CA PRO A 54 -27.17 6.99 -5.75
C PRO A 54 -26.82 6.23 -4.45
N LYS A 55 -25.66 6.48 -3.81
CA LYS A 55 -25.27 5.84 -2.54
C LYS A 55 -25.24 6.82 -1.39
N THR A 56 -25.85 6.45 -0.27
CA THR A 56 -25.90 7.24 0.98
C THR A 56 -24.57 7.16 1.72
N CYS A 57 -23.76 8.23 1.66
CA CYS A 57 -22.42 8.34 2.25
C CYS A 57 -22.41 8.48 3.79
N CYS A 58 -23.16 7.67 4.53
CA CYS A 58 -23.13 7.72 6.00
C CYS A 58 -23.20 6.34 6.70
N THR A 59 -22.88 5.28 5.95
CA THR A 59 -22.57 3.95 6.47
C THR A 59 -21.08 3.83 6.85
N LEU A 60 -20.79 3.31 8.05
CA LEU A 60 -19.43 3.00 8.55
C LEU A 60 -18.65 2.03 7.62
N GLN A 61 -19.33 1.42 6.66
CA GLN A 61 -18.79 0.45 5.71
C GLN A 61 -18.10 1.10 4.48
N ASP A 62 -18.34 2.39 4.24
CA ASP A 62 -17.83 3.14 3.07
C ASP A 62 -16.78 4.20 3.43
N ILE A 63 -16.04 3.99 4.53
CA ILE A 63 -14.90 4.84 4.88
C ILE A 63 -13.91 4.82 3.70
N PRO A 64 -13.39 5.98 3.25
CA PRO A 64 -12.44 6.10 2.15
C PRO A 64 -11.06 5.57 2.53
N LEU A 65 -10.98 4.28 2.84
CA LEU A 65 -9.75 3.55 3.05
C LEU A 65 -9.20 3.15 1.68
N ILE A 66 -7.88 3.28 1.49
CA ILE A 66 -7.18 2.88 0.26
C ILE A 66 -7.56 1.45 -0.17
N SER A 67 -7.72 0.55 0.81
CA SER A 67 -8.12 -0.84 0.63
C SER A 67 -9.54 -1.00 0.03
N LYS A 68 -10.47 -0.09 0.36
CA LYS A 68 -11.82 -0.05 -0.21
C LYS A 68 -11.85 0.51 -1.62
N CYS A 69 -11.00 1.51 -1.92
CA CYS A 69 -10.87 2.09 -3.26
C CYS A 69 -10.34 1.09 -4.32
N GLY A 70 -9.74 -0.03 -3.91
CA GLY A 70 -9.21 -1.06 -4.80
C GLY A 70 -10.01 -2.36 -4.80
N SER A 71 -11.29 -2.35 -4.40
CA SER A 71 -12.07 -3.60 -4.24
C SER A 71 -12.89 -3.99 -5.46
N PHE A 72 -13.29 -3.06 -6.33
CA PHE A 72 -14.05 -3.37 -7.54
C PHE A 72 -13.16 -3.36 -8.80
N PRO A 73 -13.55 -3.98 -9.93
CA PRO A 73 -12.89 -3.73 -11.21
C PRO A 73 -13.35 -2.37 -11.80
N PRO A 74 -12.49 -1.56 -12.45
CA PRO A 74 -11.08 -1.79 -12.85
C PRO A 74 -10.02 -1.37 -11.81
N GLU A 75 -10.42 -0.70 -10.73
CA GLU A 75 -9.54 -0.15 -9.67
C GLU A 75 -8.71 -1.23 -8.94
N SER A 76 -9.30 -2.41 -8.68
CA SER A 76 -8.62 -3.58 -8.09
C SER A 76 -7.48 -4.11 -8.94
N CYS A 77 -7.64 -4.12 -10.27
CA CYS A 77 -6.60 -4.57 -11.19
C CYS A 77 -5.43 -3.57 -11.20
N LEU A 78 -5.73 -2.28 -11.11
CA LEU A 78 -4.73 -1.21 -11.05
C LEU A 78 -4.01 -1.23 -9.69
N PHE A 79 -4.72 -1.49 -8.60
CA PHE A 79 -4.14 -1.67 -7.26
C PHE A 79 -3.22 -2.89 -7.19
N SER A 80 -3.64 -4.04 -7.74
CA SER A 80 -2.79 -5.23 -7.86
C SER A 80 -1.54 -4.95 -8.71
N LEU A 81 -1.68 -4.26 -9.84
CA LEU A 81 -0.55 -3.90 -10.69
C LEU A 81 0.47 -3.04 -9.95
N ILE A 82 0.02 -1.97 -9.28
CA ILE A 82 0.89 -1.08 -8.50
C ILE A 82 1.57 -1.86 -7.37
N GLY A 83 0.82 -2.70 -6.64
CA GLY A 83 1.36 -3.51 -5.54
C GLY A 83 2.42 -4.50 -6.00
N ASN A 84 2.18 -5.21 -7.11
CA ASN A 84 3.13 -6.17 -7.67
C ASN A 84 4.39 -5.49 -8.24
N VAL A 85 4.25 -4.35 -8.92
CA VAL A 85 5.39 -3.56 -9.40
C VAL A 85 6.19 -3.00 -8.22
N GLY A 86 5.51 -2.49 -7.19
CA GLY A 86 6.13 -2.05 -5.95
C GLY A 86 6.91 -3.16 -5.25
N ALA A 87 6.35 -4.36 -5.14
CA ALA A 87 7.02 -5.53 -4.58
C ALA A 87 8.29 -5.91 -5.36
N PHE A 88 8.23 -5.94 -6.70
CA PHE A 88 9.40 -6.20 -7.53
C PHE A 88 10.50 -5.15 -7.32
N MET A 89 10.13 -3.88 -7.26
CA MET A 89 11.07 -2.79 -7.02
C MET A 89 11.72 -2.87 -5.63
N VAL A 90 10.95 -3.24 -4.58
CA VAL A 90 11.49 -3.47 -3.23
C VAL A 90 12.54 -4.60 -3.24
N VAL A 91 12.24 -5.73 -3.86
CA VAL A 91 13.19 -6.86 -3.96
C VAL A 91 14.45 -6.44 -4.72
N MET A 92 14.30 -5.72 -5.83
CA MET A 92 15.45 -5.21 -6.59
C MET A 92 16.33 -4.27 -5.75
N VAL A 93 15.72 -3.34 -5.00
CA VAL A 93 16.47 -2.45 -4.10
C VAL A 93 17.21 -3.25 -3.02
N CYS A 94 16.56 -4.25 -2.41
CA CYS A 94 17.17 -5.08 -1.38
C CYS A 94 18.32 -5.94 -1.92
N LEU A 95 18.18 -6.53 -3.11
CA LEU A 95 19.24 -7.31 -3.76
C LEU A 95 20.45 -6.44 -4.12
N LEU A 96 20.20 -5.26 -4.70
CA LEU A 96 21.28 -4.33 -5.03
C LEU A 96 22.01 -3.86 -3.78
N ARG A 97 21.28 -3.54 -2.70
CA ARG A 97 21.90 -3.18 -1.40
C ARG A 97 22.70 -4.34 -0.81
N TYR A 98 22.17 -5.56 -0.88
CA TYR A 98 22.86 -6.75 -0.40
C TYR A 98 24.18 -6.99 -1.14
N ALA A 99 24.17 -6.86 -2.47
CA ALA A 99 25.34 -7.02 -3.34
C ALA A 99 26.40 -5.92 -3.14
N GLN A 100 26.00 -4.71 -2.77
CA GLN A 100 26.95 -3.64 -2.41
C GLN A 100 27.62 -3.88 -1.06
N VAL A 101 26.82 -4.30 -0.06
CA VAL A 101 27.34 -4.50 1.30
C VAL A 101 28.30 -5.67 1.34
N ILE A 102 28.08 -6.74 0.56
CA ILE A 102 29.01 -7.86 0.47
C ILE A 102 30.35 -7.48 -0.18
N GLU A 103 30.35 -6.46 -1.06
CA GLU A 103 31.57 -5.95 -1.71
C GLU A 103 32.39 -5.04 -0.79
N HIS A 104 31.75 -4.30 0.12
CA HIS A 104 32.41 -3.35 1.03
C HIS A 104 32.63 -3.88 2.46
N SER A 105 31.92 -4.91 2.91
CA SER A 105 31.98 -5.39 4.30
C SER A 105 31.79 -6.90 4.40
N HIS A 106 32.70 -7.57 5.12
CA HIS A 106 32.89 -9.01 5.00
C HIS A 106 31.99 -9.90 5.87
N CYS A 107 31.22 -9.38 6.81
CA CYS A 107 30.25 -10.18 7.56
C CYS A 107 29.41 -9.29 8.46
N CYS A 108 28.10 -9.24 8.22
CA CYS A 108 27.17 -8.89 9.29
C CYS A 108 25.82 -9.54 9.02
N TRP A 109 25.27 -10.20 10.04
CA TRP A 109 23.90 -10.76 10.04
C TRP A 109 22.86 -9.70 9.67
N THR A 110 23.19 -8.41 9.85
CA THR A 110 22.36 -7.27 9.46
C THR A 110 22.06 -7.24 7.97
N ASN A 111 23.00 -7.60 7.08
CA ASN A 111 22.78 -7.58 5.63
C ASN A 111 21.77 -8.65 5.20
N THR A 112 21.94 -9.88 5.71
CA THR A 112 20.98 -10.97 5.47
C THR A 112 19.62 -10.66 6.09
N SER A 113 19.58 -10.07 7.29
CA SER A 113 18.32 -9.66 7.93
C SER A 113 17.59 -8.57 7.14
N ALA A 114 18.32 -7.61 6.56
CA ALA A 114 17.76 -6.57 5.71
C ALA A 114 17.15 -7.16 4.44
N LEU A 115 17.84 -8.10 3.79
CA LEU A 115 17.32 -8.80 2.62
C LEU A 115 16.04 -9.60 2.97
N VAL A 116 16.05 -10.37 4.07
CA VAL A 116 14.89 -11.15 4.52
C VAL A 116 13.71 -10.24 4.87
N SER A 117 13.96 -9.12 5.55
CA SER A 117 12.92 -8.14 5.88
C SER A 117 12.32 -7.50 4.62
N GLY A 118 13.15 -7.21 3.61
CA GLY A 118 12.71 -6.67 2.33
C GLY A 118 11.87 -7.65 1.51
N CYS A 119 12.28 -8.91 1.47
CA CYS A 119 11.48 -9.99 0.85
C CYS A 119 10.15 -10.19 1.56
N THR A 120 10.14 -10.10 2.90
CA THR A 120 8.91 -10.19 3.70
C THR A 120 7.97 -9.02 3.37
N ASN A 121 8.49 -7.79 3.31
CA ASN A 121 7.72 -6.61 2.90
C ASN A 121 7.13 -6.77 1.48
N ALA A 122 7.93 -7.26 0.52
CA ALA A 122 7.48 -7.50 -0.84
C ALA A 122 6.34 -8.55 -0.90
N LEU A 123 6.43 -9.62 -0.12
CA LEU A 123 5.35 -10.61 0.01
C LEU A 123 4.07 -9.98 0.59
N GLY A 124 4.20 -9.11 1.58
CA GLY A 124 3.08 -8.36 2.13
C GLY A 124 2.41 -7.48 1.07
N LEU A 125 3.19 -6.73 0.27
CA LEU A 125 2.68 -5.89 -0.82
C LEU A 125 1.94 -6.70 -1.90
N VAL A 126 2.46 -7.87 -2.28
CA VAL A 126 1.78 -8.79 -3.21
C VAL A 126 0.47 -9.28 -2.60
N MET A 127 0.45 -9.69 -1.32
CA MET A 127 -0.78 -10.14 -0.69
C MET A 127 -1.84 -9.03 -0.62
N VAL A 128 -1.47 -7.83 -0.18
CA VAL A 128 -2.38 -6.67 -0.10
C VAL A 128 -2.94 -6.32 -1.49
N GLY A 129 -2.09 -6.32 -2.52
CA GLY A 129 -2.48 -5.96 -3.88
C GLY A 129 -3.39 -6.97 -4.56
N ASN A 130 -3.23 -8.27 -4.29
CA ASN A 130 -3.98 -9.33 -4.98
C ASN A 130 -5.19 -9.84 -4.18
N PHE A 131 -5.17 -9.76 -2.85
CA PHE A 131 -6.30 -10.13 -1.99
C PHE A 131 -7.04 -8.89 -1.54
N GLN A 132 -8.16 -8.58 -2.17
CA GLN A 132 -8.97 -7.40 -1.84
C GLN A 132 -9.67 -7.59 -0.49
N VAL A 133 -9.88 -6.49 0.24
CA VAL A 133 -10.56 -6.53 1.54
C VAL A 133 -12.01 -7.00 1.43
N ASP A 134 -12.71 -6.77 0.32
CA ASP A 134 -14.11 -7.18 0.25
C ASP A 134 -14.32 -8.67 -0.04
N HIS A 135 -13.30 -9.39 -0.52
CA HIS A 135 -13.39 -10.83 -0.80
C HIS A 135 -12.54 -11.68 0.15
N ALA A 136 -11.40 -11.15 0.61
CA ALA A 136 -10.43 -11.90 1.40
C ALA A 136 -9.84 -11.06 2.55
N LYS A 137 -10.70 -10.53 3.43
CA LYS A 137 -10.32 -9.70 4.61
C LYS A 137 -9.15 -10.26 5.40
N THR A 138 -9.20 -11.55 5.74
CA THR A 138 -8.18 -12.20 6.56
C THR A 138 -6.80 -12.14 5.88
N LEU A 139 -6.73 -12.50 4.60
CA LEU A 139 -5.48 -12.47 3.83
C LEU A 139 -4.99 -11.03 3.62
N HIS A 140 -5.90 -10.09 3.38
CA HIS A 140 -5.56 -8.68 3.22
C HIS A 140 -4.94 -8.08 4.48
N TYR A 141 -5.54 -8.30 5.66
CA TYR A 141 -5.01 -7.79 6.93
C TYR A 141 -3.71 -8.48 7.34
N VAL A 142 -3.57 -9.78 7.07
CA VAL A 142 -2.28 -10.48 7.25
C VAL A 142 -1.22 -9.87 6.33
N GLY A 143 -1.53 -9.66 5.05
CA GLY A 143 -0.64 -8.99 4.10
C GLY A 143 -0.25 -7.59 4.57
N ALA A 144 -1.19 -6.81 5.10
CA ALA A 144 -0.93 -5.47 5.62
C ALA A 144 0.02 -5.49 6.83
N GLY A 145 -0.15 -6.45 7.75
CA GLY A 145 0.77 -6.63 8.88
C GLY A 145 2.17 -7.08 8.46
N VAL A 146 2.26 -7.85 7.38
CA VAL A 146 3.54 -8.32 6.80
C VAL A 146 4.25 -7.22 5.99
N ALA A 147 3.51 -6.37 5.29
CA ALA A 147 4.04 -5.21 4.56
C ALA A 147 4.46 -4.07 5.50
N PHE A 148 3.68 -3.83 6.55
CA PHE A 148 3.94 -2.76 7.52
C PHE A 148 4.10 -3.35 8.92
N PRO A 149 5.21 -4.07 9.18
CA PRO A 149 5.46 -4.60 10.51
C PRO A 149 5.50 -3.42 11.50
N PRO A 150 4.69 -3.44 12.58
CA PRO A 150 4.75 -2.41 13.61
C PRO A 150 6.17 -2.33 14.13
N GLY A 151 6.74 -1.13 14.09
CA GLY A 151 8.17 -0.87 14.32
C GLY A 151 8.67 -1.49 15.61
N CYS A 152 9.27 -2.68 15.49
CA CYS A 152 10.08 -3.30 16.54
C CYS A 152 11.03 -4.39 16.00
N SER A 153 10.77 -4.93 14.81
CA SER A 153 11.66 -5.93 14.16
C SER A 153 12.63 -5.32 13.15
N SER A 154 12.25 -4.19 12.52
CA SER A 154 13.06 -3.50 11.49
C SER A 154 14.01 -2.43 12.04
N CYS A 155 13.87 -2.07 13.33
CA CYS A 155 14.83 -1.21 14.02
C CYS A 155 16.17 -1.92 14.32
N ALA A 156 16.32 -3.18 13.93
CA ALA A 156 17.63 -3.83 13.80
C ALA A 156 18.39 -3.40 12.52
N CYS A 157 18.01 -2.30 11.86
CA CYS A 157 18.98 -1.41 11.22
C CYS A 157 19.83 -0.72 12.30
N SER A 158 20.53 -1.50 13.13
CA SER A 158 21.58 -0.99 13.99
C SER A 158 22.71 -0.48 13.11
N ALA A 159 23.20 0.70 13.49
CA ALA A 159 24.53 1.19 13.19
C ALA A 159 25.56 0.05 13.03
N CYS A 160 26.23 0.05 11.88
CA CYS A 160 27.67 -0.15 11.84
C CYS A 160 28.28 1.19 11.42
#